data_AF-A0A2A3E3X3-F1
#
_entry.id   AF-A0A2A3E3X3-F1
#
_cell.length_a   1.000
_cell.length_b   1.000
_cell.length_c   1.000
_cell.angle_alpha   90.00
_cell.angle_beta   90.00
_cell.angle_gamma   90.00
#
_symmetry.space_group_name_H-M   'P 1'
#
loop_
_entity.id
_entity.type
_entity.pdbx_description
1 polymer ?
#
loop_
_entity_poly.entity_id
_entity_poly.type
_entity_poly.pdbx_seq_one_letter_code
_entity_poly.pdbx_strand_id
1 'polypeptide(L)'
;MVSLIRNLNTSGSGAVYFDSSHNMDDEEYLQPVLTSQEEHFHKLDTVLITFIPLIFGVSLEITGIIFIAVWPEENNKCDTYFIYLYLHCAYWLLIMLTDHLVKRKHHKLRIYGYLDFYQSTYQQIRTPLFIASLWITCYLLLAVFLHHTHKVNYEQYCRASEWFTPLNYIVLLTTLELIIIVPVYINYIKQVLRFNRLRPPADVAREEWLSSFTQDTYAGSNEVGYHHRESNLEELLEKQADLIRYLRDHNVKLSHRMMLLATQRRLPEA
;
A
#
# COMPACT_ATOMS: atom_id res chain seq x y z
N MET A 1 -87.31 32.27 -11.73
CA MET A 1 -86.82 30.88 -11.86
C MET A 1 -85.77 30.68 -10.77
N VAL A 2 -86.09 30.06 -9.62
CA VAL A 2 -86.09 28.60 -9.34
C VAL A 2 -84.70 28.03 -9.69
N SER A 3 -83.90 27.40 -8.83
CA SER A 3 -84.01 26.86 -7.46
C SER A 3 -82.59 26.53 -6.94
N LEU A 4 -82.49 26.45 -5.61
CA LEU A 4 -81.44 25.93 -4.74
C LEU A 4 -80.74 24.63 -5.17
N ILE A 5 -79.47 24.44 -4.74
CA ILE A 5 -79.06 23.39 -3.79
C ILE A 5 -77.78 23.81 -3.05
N ARG A 6 -77.80 23.61 -1.73
CA ARG A 6 -76.70 23.73 -0.77
C ARG A 6 -76.52 22.36 -0.12
N ASN A 7 -75.30 22.12 0.38
CA ASN A 7 -74.82 21.05 1.26
C ASN A 7 -73.96 19.99 0.52
N LEU A 8 -72.87 19.47 1.09
CA LEU A 8 -72.52 19.28 2.49
C LEU A 8 -70.98 19.22 2.68
N ASN A 9 -70.53 19.62 3.87
CA ASN A 9 -69.17 19.47 4.40
C ASN A 9 -68.55 18.08 4.19
N THR A 10 -67.27 18.05 3.85
CA THR A 10 -66.34 17.05 4.41
C THR A 10 -65.03 17.74 4.76
N SER A 11 -64.75 17.73 6.06
CA SER A 11 -63.43 17.89 6.65
C SER A 11 -62.49 16.80 6.12
N GLY A 12 -61.29 17.17 5.67
CA GLY A 12 -60.28 16.22 5.26
C GLY A 12 -58.98 16.93 4.88
N SER A 13 -57.98 16.79 5.75
CA SER A 13 -56.57 17.09 5.48
C SER A 13 -56.14 16.57 4.10
N GLY A 14 -55.46 17.38 3.29
CA GLY A 14 -55.04 16.96 1.94
C GLY A 14 -53.95 17.88 1.38
N ALA A 15 -52.77 17.30 1.19
CA ALA A 15 -51.52 17.93 0.78
C ALA A 15 -51.60 18.69 -0.57
N VAL A 16 -50.81 19.77 -0.66
CA VAL A 16 -50.45 20.43 -1.92
C VAL A 16 -49.49 19.50 -2.66
N TYR A 17 -49.94 18.87 -3.75
CA TYR A 17 -49.07 18.15 -4.67
C TYR A 17 -48.36 19.17 -5.56
N PHE A 18 -47.02 19.20 -5.52
CA PHE A 18 -46.23 19.86 -6.56
C PHE A 18 -46.31 19.02 -7.84
N ASP A 19 -46.71 19.66 -8.93
CA ASP A 19 -46.79 19.07 -10.27
C ASP A 19 -45.36 18.78 -10.77
N SER A 20 -44.96 17.51 -10.76
CA SER A 20 -43.62 17.02 -11.14
C SER A 20 -43.45 16.82 -12.65
N SER A 21 -44.31 17.43 -13.47
CA SER A 21 -44.43 17.14 -14.89
C SER A 21 -43.53 17.99 -15.80
N HIS A 22 -42.82 19.00 -15.26
CA HIS A 22 -42.05 19.95 -16.07
C HIS A 22 -40.51 19.73 -16.09
N ASN A 23 -39.96 18.74 -15.38
CA ASN A 23 -38.50 18.54 -15.26
C ASN A 23 -37.96 17.23 -15.88
N MET A 24 -38.75 16.53 -16.69
CA MET A 24 -38.37 15.22 -17.24
C MET A 24 -37.26 15.28 -18.31
N ASP A 25 -36.97 16.46 -18.88
CA ASP A 25 -35.95 16.61 -19.93
C ASP A 25 -34.52 16.78 -19.37
N ASP A 26 -34.37 17.14 -18.09
CA ASP A 26 -33.07 17.33 -17.43
C ASP A 26 -32.53 16.05 -16.77
N GLU A 27 -33.37 15.03 -16.61
CA GLU A 27 -32.99 13.73 -16.01
C GLU A 27 -32.13 12.86 -16.95
N GLU A 28 -32.14 13.11 -18.26
CA GLU A 28 -31.40 12.30 -19.23
C GLU A 28 -29.87 12.47 -19.11
N TYR A 29 -29.40 13.52 -18.43
CA TYR A 29 -27.97 13.77 -18.15
C TYR A 29 -27.53 13.39 -16.73
N LEU A 30 -28.46 12.95 -15.89
CA LEU A 30 -28.23 12.69 -14.47
C LEU A 30 -28.04 11.19 -14.28
N GLN A 31 -26.78 10.76 -14.29
CA GLN A 31 -26.42 9.37 -14.04
C GLN A 31 -26.27 9.16 -12.52
N PRO A 32 -26.96 8.18 -11.92
CA PRO A 32 -26.89 7.95 -10.47
C PRO A 32 -25.45 7.68 -10.04
N VAL A 33 -25.03 8.32 -8.94
CA VAL A 33 -23.63 8.34 -8.43
C VAL A 33 -23.03 6.96 -8.24
N LEU A 34 -23.85 5.95 -7.97
CA LEU A 34 -23.46 4.55 -7.95
C LEU A 34 -24.63 3.73 -8.50
N THR A 35 -24.71 3.54 -9.82
CA THR A 35 -25.19 2.21 -10.24
C THR A 35 -24.28 1.22 -9.55
N SER A 36 -24.86 0.23 -8.87
CA SER A 36 -24.20 -0.97 -8.39
C SER A 36 -23.57 -1.71 -9.58
N GLN A 37 -22.54 -1.11 -10.16
CA GLN A 37 -21.69 -1.74 -11.14
C GLN A 37 -21.04 -2.84 -10.34
N GLU A 38 -21.44 -4.08 -10.66
CA GLU A 38 -20.99 -5.30 -10.01
C GLU A 38 -19.57 -5.10 -9.49
N GLU A 39 -19.41 -5.08 -8.15
CA GLU A 39 -18.11 -4.83 -7.51
C GLU A 39 -17.16 -5.96 -7.91
N HIS A 40 -16.54 -5.82 -9.07
CA HIS A 40 -15.59 -6.78 -9.58
C HIS A 40 -14.32 -6.60 -8.77
N PHE A 41 -14.11 -7.49 -7.81
CA PHE A 41 -12.91 -7.58 -7.01
C PHE A 41 -11.65 -7.44 -7.89
N HIS A 42 -10.91 -6.36 -7.69
CA HIS A 42 -9.65 -6.13 -8.37
C HIS A 42 -8.52 -6.92 -7.69
N LYS A 43 -8.18 -8.07 -8.27
CA LYS A 43 -7.06 -8.89 -7.80
C LYS A 43 -5.74 -8.11 -7.88
N LEU A 44 -4.98 -8.14 -6.79
CA LEU A 44 -3.64 -7.57 -6.74
C LEU A 44 -2.61 -8.61 -7.20
N ASP A 45 -2.21 -8.55 -8.48
CA ASP A 45 -1.25 -9.49 -9.08
C ASP A 45 0.21 -9.02 -8.94
N THR A 46 0.60 -8.56 -7.76
CA THR A 46 1.98 -8.13 -7.45
C THR A 46 2.89 -9.28 -7.00
N VAL A 47 2.31 -10.47 -6.76
CA VAL A 47 3.02 -11.66 -6.27
C VAL A 47 4.10 -12.10 -7.26
N LEU A 48 3.76 -12.23 -8.55
CA LEU A 48 4.71 -12.62 -9.60
C LEU A 48 5.88 -11.61 -9.71
N ILE A 49 5.55 -10.32 -9.69
CA ILE A 49 6.53 -9.22 -9.76
C ILE A 49 7.53 -9.31 -8.59
N THR A 50 7.04 -9.69 -7.41
CA THR A 50 7.85 -9.82 -6.18
C THR A 50 8.73 -11.07 -6.18
N PHE A 51 8.34 -12.13 -6.89
CA PHE A 51 9.18 -13.33 -7.02
C PHE A 51 10.45 -13.10 -7.85
N ILE A 52 10.42 -12.16 -8.80
CA ILE A 52 11.57 -11.86 -9.66
C ILE A 52 12.81 -11.46 -8.84
N PRO A 53 12.80 -10.42 -7.99
CA PRO A 53 13.97 -10.07 -7.19
C PRO A 53 14.39 -11.21 -6.23
N LEU A 54 13.45 -12.00 -5.71
CA LEU A 54 13.80 -13.11 -4.82
C LEU A 54 14.61 -14.19 -5.55
N ILE A 55 14.21 -14.56 -6.77
CA ILE A 55 14.96 -15.51 -7.62
C ILE A 55 16.34 -14.94 -7.96
N PHE A 56 16.41 -13.67 -8.35
CA PHE A 56 17.69 -13.03 -8.67
C PHE A 56 18.62 -12.97 -7.46
N GLY A 57 18.12 -12.63 -6.27
CA GLY A 57 18.91 -12.62 -5.04
C GLY A 57 19.47 -14.00 -4.70
N VAL A 58 18.66 -15.07 -4.81
CA VAL A 58 19.14 -16.45 -4.61
C VAL A 58 20.17 -16.85 -5.66
N SER A 59 19.96 -16.47 -6.93
CA SER A 59 20.93 -16.76 -7.99
C SER A 59 22.26 -16.04 -7.79
N LEU A 60 22.22 -14.83 -7.22
CA LEU A 60 23.40 -14.02 -6.95
C LEU A 60 24.22 -14.61 -5.78
N GLU A 61 23.54 -15.15 -4.77
CA GLU A 61 24.19 -15.92 -3.69
C GLU A 61 24.85 -17.19 -4.23
N ILE A 62 24.14 -17.97 -5.05
CA ILE A 62 24.70 -19.17 -5.70
C ILE A 62 25.93 -18.81 -6.54
N THR A 63 25.88 -17.70 -7.28
CA THR A 63 27.01 -17.20 -8.07
C THR A 63 28.21 -16.87 -7.18
N GLY A 64 27.98 -16.24 -6.02
CA GLY A 64 29.03 -15.95 -5.03
C GLY A 64 29.70 -17.23 -4.51
N ILE A 65 28.91 -18.26 -4.18
CA ILE A 65 29.42 -19.57 -3.73
C ILE A 65 30.22 -20.25 -4.85
N ILE A 66 29.74 -20.21 -6.09
CA ILE A 66 30.44 -20.76 -7.26
C ILE A 66 31.78 -20.03 -7.46
N PHE A 67 31.82 -18.71 -7.32
CA PHE A 67 33.06 -17.95 -7.44
C PHE A 67 34.10 -18.33 -6.39
N ILE A 68 33.68 -18.62 -5.15
CA ILE A 68 34.57 -19.13 -4.10
C ILE A 68 35.03 -20.56 -4.43
N ALA A 69 34.13 -21.44 -4.89
CA ALA A 69 34.41 -22.86 -5.07
C ALA A 69 35.20 -23.20 -6.35
N VAL A 70 34.98 -22.46 -7.45
CA VAL A 70 35.46 -22.81 -8.80
C VAL A 70 36.62 -21.93 -9.27
N TRP A 71 36.79 -20.72 -8.73
CA TRP A 71 37.85 -19.77 -9.13
C TRP A 71 38.95 -19.58 -8.06
N PRO A 72 39.72 -20.63 -7.71
CA PRO A 72 40.87 -20.49 -6.82
C PRO A 72 42.09 -19.86 -7.51
N GLU A 73 42.09 -19.69 -8.84
CA GLU A 73 43.21 -19.11 -9.59
C GLU A 73 43.48 -17.66 -9.18
N GLU A 74 44.66 -17.44 -8.56
CA GLU A 74 45.06 -16.18 -7.94
C GLU A 74 45.01 -14.98 -8.90
N ASN A 75 45.25 -15.18 -10.19
CA ASN A 75 45.33 -14.08 -11.16
C ASN A 75 44.00 -13.37 -11.42
N ASN A 76 42.85 -14.07 -11.30
CA ASN A 76 41.54 -13.54 -11.69
C ASN A 76 40.66 -13.14 -10.49
N LYS A 77 41.11 -13.35 -9.24
CA LYS A 77 40.31 -13.11 -8.02
C LYS A 77 39.82 -11.66 -7.89
N CYS A 78 40.65 -10.71 -8.29
CA CYS A 78 40.32 -9.28 -8.19
C CYS A 78 39.30 -8.84 -9.25
N ASP A 79 39.36 -9.39 -10.46
CA ASP A 79 38.36 -9.11 -11.49
C ASP A 79 36.99 -9.69 -11.11
N THR A 80 36.97 -10.91 -10.56
CA THR A 80 35.75 -11.56 -10.04
C THR A 80 35.08 -10.72 -8.94
N TYR A 81 35.87 -10.07 -8.09
CA TYR A 81 35.36 -9.15 -7.06
C TYR A 81 34.60 -7.95 -7.66
N PHE A 82 35.19 -7.28 -8.66
CA PHE A 82 34.53 -6.15 -9.32
C PHE A 82 33.29 -6.58 -10.11
N ILE A 83 33.37 -7.72 -10.82
CA ILE A 83 32.23 -8.31 -11.51
C ILE A 83 31.09 -8.57 -10.53
N TYR A 84 31.38 -9.13 -9.36
CA TYR A 84 30.37 -9.41 -8.34
C TYR A 84 29.73 -8.13 -7.78
N LEU A 85 30.50 -7.07 -7.57
CA LEU A 85 29.96 -5.75 -7.22
C LEU A 85 29.04 -5.17 -8.32
N TYR A 86 29.39 -5.34 -9.60
CA TYR A 86 28.52 -4.89 -10.69
C TYR A 86 27.20 -5.68 -10.73
N LEU A 87 27.22 -6.98 -10.46
CA LEU A 87 26.00 -7.79 -10.32
C LEU A 87 25.12 -7.28 -9.18
N HIS A 88 25.71 -6.91 -8.04
CA HIS A 88 25.00 -6.29 -6.92
C HIS A 88 24.37 -4.94 -7.28
N CYS A 89 25.07 -4.10 -8.04
CA CYS A 89 24.49 -2.85 -8.57
C CYS A 89 23.29 -3.13 -9.50
N ALA A 90 23.40 -4.12 -10.39
CA ALA A 90 22.30 -4.50 -11.28
C ALA A 90 21.10 -5.07 -10.50
N TYR A 91 21.37 -5.87 -9.46
CA TYR A 91 20.35 -6.39 -8.56
C TYR A 91 19.62 -5.27 -7.80
N TRP A 92 20.34 -4.27 -7.31
CA TRP A 92 19.74 -3.09 -6.68
C TRP A 92 18.81 -2.33 -7.64
N LEU A 93 19.22 -2.15 -8.90
CA LEU A 93 18.36 -1.55 -9.93
C LEU A 93 17.09 -2.36 -10.16
N LEU A 94 17.18 -3.69 -10.17
CA LEU A 94 16.03 -4.58 -10.30
C LEU A 94 15.07 -4.44 -9.10
N ILE A 95 15.59 -4.38 -7.87
CA ILE A 95 14.78 -4.12 -6.67
C ILE A 95 14.06 -2.77 -6.77
N MET A 96 14.78 -1.73 -7.20
CA MET A 96 14.20 -0.39 -7.39
C MET A 96 13.08 -0.38 -8.43
N LEU A 97 13.28 -1.05 -9.56
CA LEU A 97 12.23 -1.19 -10.58
C LEU A 97 11.01 -1.92 -10.02
N THR A 98 11.24 -3.01 -9.28
CA THR A 98 10.18 -3.81 -8.65
C THR A 98 9.38 -2.96 -7.65
N ASP A 99 10.06 -2.24 -6.76
CA ASP A 99 9.45 -1.34 -5.78
C ASP A 99 8.55 -0.29 -6.47
N HIS A 100 9.03 0.32 -7.56
CA HIS A 100 8.25 1.29 -8.32
C HIS A 100 7.00 0.68 -8.98
N LEU A 101 7.14 -0.51 -9.57
CA LEU A 101 6.01 -1.23 -10.17
C LEU A 101 4.96 -1.63 -9.11
N VAL A 102 5.41 -2.12 -7.96
CA VAL A 102 4.55 -2.49 -6.83
C VAL A 102 3.83 -1.25 -6.29
N LYS A 103 4.53 -0.15 -6.05
CA LYS A 103 3.93 1.12 -5.61
C LYS A 103 2.88 1.64 -6.58
N ARG A 104 3.13 1.59 -7.90
CA ARG A 104 2.13 1.96 -8.92
C ARG A 104 0.87 1.10 -8.84
N LYS A 105 1.02 -0.21 -8.68
CA LYS A 105 -0.13 -1.13 -8.55
C LYS A 105 -0.92 -0.88 -7.26
N HIS A 106 -0.24 -0.64 -6.14
CA HIS A 106 -0.87 -0.29 -4.87
C HIS A 106 -1.54 1.09 -4.89
N HIS A 107 -0.95 2.07 -5.58
CA HIS A 107 -1.58 3.38 -5.79
C HIS A 107 -2.89 3.24 -6.56
N LYS A 108 -2.92 2.39 -7.60
CA LYS A 108 -4.15 2.08 -8.33
C LYS A 108 -5.20 1.43 -7.42
N LEU A 109 -4.77 0.51 -6.56
CA LEU A 109 -5.65 -0.15 -5.58
C LEU A 109 -6.21 0.84 -4.54
N ARG A 110 -5.43 1.84 -4.14
CA ARG A 110 -5.86 2.94 -3.27
C ARG A 110 -7.00 3.74 -3.90
N ILE A 111 -6.91 4.08 -5.19
CA ILE A 111 -7.97 4.79 -5.93
C ILE A 111 -9.27 3.97 -5.97
N TYR A 112 -9.18 2.65 -6.07
CA TYR A 112 -10.33 1.75 -6.02
C TYR A 112 -10.96 1.56 -4.62
N GLY A 113 -10.56 2.34 -3.62
CA GLY A 113 -11.20 2.34 -2.30
C GLY A 113 -10.68 1.29 -1.30
N TYR A 114 -9.47 0.75 -1.50
CA TYR A 114 -8.81 -0.17 -0.57
C TYR A 114 -7.72 0.53 0.26
N LEU A 115 -8.10 1.56 1.00
CA LEU A 115 -7.17 2.42 1.73
C LEU A 115 -6.61 1.75 3.00
N ASP A 116 -7.41 0.96 3.71
CA ASP A 116 -6.97 0.28 4.94
C ASP A 116 -5.89 -0.77 4.63
N PHE A 117 -6.08 -1.51 3.54
CA PHE A 117 -5.09 -2.48 3.06
C PHE A 117 -3.80 -1.81 2.61
N TYR A 118 -3.90 -0.68 1.90
CA TYR A 118 -2.75 0.14 1.50
C TYR A 118 -1.96 0.62 2.72
N GLN A 119 -2.61 1.20 3.74
CA GLN A 119 -1.93 1.66 4.95
C GLN A 119 -1.21 0.54 5.70
N SER A 120 -1.86 -0.62 5.85
CA SER A 120 -1.26 -1.79 6.51
C SER A 120 -0.03 -2.33 5.78
N THR A 121 -0.02 -2.23 4.45
CA THR A 121 1.02 -2.81 3.58
C THR A 121 2.10 -1.78 3.19
N TYR A 122 1.86 -0.49 3.43
CA TYR A 122 2.74 0.61 3.03
C TYR A 122 4.17 0.49 3.58
N GLN A 123 4.31 0.14 4.86
CA GLN A 123 5.63 -0.06 5.46
C GLN A 123 6.36 -1.24 4.80
N GLN A 124 5.67 -2.35 4.57
CA GLN A 124 6.25 -3.55 3.97
C GLN A 124 6.70 -3.36 2.51
N ILE A 125 6.01 -2.52 1.74
CA ILE A 125 6.40 -2.20 0.36
C ILE A 125 7.70 -1.40 0.34
N ARG A 126 7.89 -0.50 1.30
CA ARG A 126 9.03 0.43 1.32
C ARG A 126 10.31 -0.20 1.90
N THR A 127 10.17 -1.18 2.78
CA THR A 127 11.29 -1.82 3.50
C THR A 127 12.34 -2.47 2.59
N PRO A 128 12.01 -3.25 1.54
CA PRO A 128 13.00 -3.91 0.69
C PRO A 128 13.98 -2.94 0.00
N LEU A 129 13.49 -1.81 -0.52
CA LEU A 129 14.34 -0.81 -1.16
C LEU A 129 15.32 -0.18 -0.16
N PHE A 130 14.86 0.11 1.05
CA PHE A 130 15.71 0.67 2.11
C PHE A 130 16.78 -0.33 2.56
N ILE A 131 16.42 -1.60 2.74
CA ILE A 131 17.37 -2.65 3.09
C ILE A 131 18.44 -2.77 2.01
N ALA A 132 18.04 -2.90 0.74
CA ALA A 132 18.97 -3.04 -0.37
C ALA A 132 19.88 -1.80 -0.54
N SER A 133 19.33 -0.60 -0.32
CA SER A 133 20.11 0.65 -0.38
C SER A 133 21.08 0.80 0.80
N LEU A 134 20.70 0.32 1.99
CA LEU A 134 21.62 0.23 3.11
C LEU A 134 22.75 -0.76 2.79
N TRP A 135 22.42 -1.87 2.14
CA TRP A 135 23.40 -2.89 1.77
C TRP A 135 24.42 -2.42 0.75
N ILE A 136 24.00 -1.68 -0.29
CA ILE A 136 24.97 -1.08 -1.23
C ILE A 136 25.92 -0.11 -0.53
N THR A 137 25.47 0.63 0.49
CA THR A 137 26.37 1.47 1.29
C THR A 137 27.35 0.64 2.11
N CYS A 138 26.93 -0.50 2.67
CA CYS A 138 27.83 -1.43 3.35
C CYS A 138 28.90 -2.00 2.42
N TYR A 139 28.52 -2.41 1.19
CA TYR A 139 29.48 -2.87 0.18
C TYR A 139 30.48 -1.77 -0.19
N LEU A 140 30.01 -0.54 -0.40
CA LEU A 140 30.87 0.60 -0.71
C LEU A 140 31.82 0.92 0.45
N LEU A 141 31.34 0.92 1.70
CA LEU A 141 32.18 1.13 2.87
C LEU A 141 33.25 0.05 3.01
N LEU A 142 32.88 -1.22 2.78
CA LEU A 142 33.83 -2.33 2.76
C LEU A 142 34.89 -2.14 1.66
N ALA A 143 34.48 -1.75 0.45
CA ALA A 143 35.39 -1.48 -0.65
C ALA A 143 36.36 -0.33 -0.34
N VAL A 144 35.86 0.78 0.21
CA VAL A 144 36.69 1.93 0.61
C VAL A 144 37.64 1.56 1.74
N PHE A 145 37.17 0.80 2.73
CA PHE A 145 38.00 0.33 3.84
C PHE A 145 39.15 -0.53 3.34
N LEU A 146 38.87 -1.55 2.52
CA LEU A 146 39.88 -2.44 1.94
C LEU A 146 40.89 -1.67 1.07
N HIS A 147 40.41 -0.70 0.28
CA HIS A 147 41.29 0.14 -0.52
C HIS A 147 42.17 1.06 0.33
N HIS A 148 41.64 1.60 1.44
CA HIS A 148 42.39 2.49 2.33
C HIS A 148 43.47 1.75 3.14
N THR A 149 43.19 0.54 3.64
CA THR A 149 44.12 -0.24 4.47
C THR A 149 45.27 -0.83 3.66
N HIS A 150 45.06 -1.13 2.37
CA HIS A 150 46.02 -1.89 1.54
C HIS A 150 46.56 -1.13 0.32
N LYS A 151 46.56 0.21 0.36
CA LYS A 151 46.94 1.15 -0.73
C LYS A 151 48.18 0.84 -1.57
N VAL A 152 49.15 0.08 -1.05
CA VAL A 152 50.43 -0.20 -1.75
C VAL A 152 50.47 -1.60 -2.38
N ASN A 153 49.65 -2.55 -1.91
CA ASN A 153 49.73 -3.97 -2.29
C ASN A 153 48.33 -4.62 -2.43
N TYR A 154 47.31 -3.89 -2.89
CA TYR A 154 45.95 -4.44 -3.01
C TYR A 154 45.92 -5.69 -3.91
N GLU A 155 46.59 -5.64 -5.06
CA GLU A 155 46.68 -6.77 -6.00
C GLU A 155 47.45 -7.96 -5.39
N GLN A 156 48.52 -7.69 -4.64
CA GLN A 156 49.30 -8.73 -3.97
C GLN A 156 48.57 -9.32 -2.75
N TYR A 157 47.79 -8.54 -2.01
CA TYR A 157 46.93 -8.99 -0.91
C TYR A 157 45.75 -9.83 -1.41
N CYS A 158 45.16 -9.44 -2.54
CA CYS A 158 44.11 -10.17 -3.26
C CYS A 158 44.60 -11.56 -3.73
N ARG A 159 45.88 -11.66 -4.09
CA ARG A 159 46.54 -12.92 -4.51
C ARG A 159 47.05 -13.78 -3.35
N ALA A 160 47.63 -13.17 -2.32
CA ALA A 160 48.42 -13.87 -1.31
C ALA A 160 47.63 -14.47 -0.11
N SER A 161 46.35 -14.11 0.08
CA SER A 161 45.56 -14.63 1.21
C SER A 161 44.50 -15.65 0.79
N GLU A 162 44.67 -16.89 1.23
CA GLU A 162 43.75 -18.01 0.99
C GLU A 162 42.46 -17.95 1.84
N TRP A 163 42.51 -17.31 3.02
CA TRP A 163 41.37 -17.28 3.97
C TRP A 163 40.65 -15.93 4.04
N PHE A 164 41.38 -14.82 3.91
CA PHE A 164 40.86 -13.45 4.05
C PHE A 164 40.71 -12.73 2.70
N THR A 165 40.13 -13.41 1.72
CA THR A 165 39.89 -12.80 0.39
C THR A 165 38.73 -11.80 0.46
N PRO A 166 38.82 -10.61 -0.20
CA PRO A 166 37.72 -9.64 -0.32
C PRO A 166 36.37 -10.25 -0.74
N LEU A 167 36.41 -11.31 -1.57
CA LEU A 167 35.24 -12.07 -1.99
C LEU A 167 34.50 -12.73 -0.82
N ASN A 168 35.22 -13.33 0.15
CA ASN A 168 34.60 -14.00 1.30
C ASN A 168 33.80 -13.00 2.15
N TYR A 169 34.28 -11.76 2.29
CA TYR A 169 33.55 -10.71 3.00
C TYR A 169 32.28 -10.29 2.26
N ILE A 170 32.32 -10.13 0.94
CA ILE A 170 31.11 -9.77 0.17
C ILE A 170 30.11 -10.92 0.18
N VAL A 171 30.54 -12.17 0.02
CA VAL A 171 29.63 -13.32 0.08
C VAL A 171 29.01 -13.46 1.47
N LEU A 172 29.80 -13.31 2.55
CA LEU A 172 29.25 -13.25 3.91
C LEU A 172 28.19 -12.14 4.04
N LEU A 173 28.49 -10.94 3.53
CA LEU A 173 27.54 -9.83 3.57
C LEU A 173 26.30 -10.13 2.69
N THR A 174 26.46 -10.82 1.56
CA THR A 174 25.34 -11.23 0.69
C THR A 174 24.45 -12.26 1.37
N THR A 175 25.02 -13.25 2.07
CA THR A 175 24.25 -14.23 2.84
C THR A 175 23.40 -13.56 3.91
N LEU A 176 23.94 -12.56 4.60
CA LEU A 176 23.24 -11.80 5.63
C LEU A 176 22.10 -10.96 5.04
N GLU A 177 22.31 -10.33 3.87
CA GLU A 177 21.23 -9.64 3.16
C GLU A 177 20.11 -10.59 2.78
N LEU A 178 20.44 -11.78 2.25
CA LEU A 178 19.45 -12.75 1.86
C LEU A 178 18.62 -13.24 3.06
N ILE A 179 19.28 -13.51 4.19
CA ILE A 179 18.62 -13.92 5.45
C ILE A 179 17.64 -12.85 5.95
N ILE A 180 17.93 -11.56 5.75
CA ILE A 180 17.07 -10.46 6.18
C ILE A 180 15.95 -10.19 5.17
N ILE A 181 16.26 -10.18 3.87
CA ILE A 181 15.33 -9.74 2.83
C ILE A 181 14.26 -10.81 2.51
N VAL A 182 14.61 -12.10 2.61
CA VAL A 182 13.70 -13.21 2.30
C VAL A 182 12.49 -13.24 3.24
N PRO A 183 12.64 -13.16 4.58
CA PRO A 183 11.50 -13.08 5.49
C PRO A 183 10.60 -11.87 5.23
N VAL A 184 11.17 -10.72 4.87
CA VAL A 184 10.41 -9.50 4.54
C VAL A 184 9.53 -9.74 3.32
N TYR A 185 10.09 -10.31 2.24
CA TYR A 185 9.32 -10.66 1.05
C TYR A 185 8.26 -11.74 1.32
N ILE A 186 8.57 -12.77 2.11
CA ILE A 186 7.60 -13.81 2.48
C ILE A 186 6.42 -13.22 3.23
N ASN A 187 6.66 -12.33 4.19
CA ASN A 187 5.60 -11.69 4.97
C ASN A 187 4.69 -10.83 4.08
N TYR A 188 5.28 -10.04 3.17
CA TYR A 188 4.53 -9.28 2.19
C TYR A 188 3.69 -10.19 1.26
N ILE A 189 4.27 -11.27 0.72
CA ILE A 189 3.56 -12.22 -0.15
C ILE A 189 2.40 -12.86 0.60
N LYS A 190 2.58 -13.27 1.86
CA LYS A 190 1.49 -13.82 2.70
C LYS A 190 0.34 -12.83 2.85
N GLN A 191 0.64 -11.55 3.04
CA GLN A 191 -0.36 -10.50 3.20
C GLN A 191 -1.14 -10.26 1.90
N VAL A 192 -0.46 -10.22 0.76
CA VAL A 192 -1.09 -10.10 -0.57
C VAL A 192 -1.92 -11.35 -0.92
N LEU A 193 -1.44 -12.55 -0.62
CA LEU A 193 -2.19 -13.80 -0.83
C LEU A 193 -3.44 -13.86 0.04
N ARG A 194 -3.33 -13.44 1.31
CA ARG A 194 -4.49 -13.36 2.21
C ARG A 194 -5.53 -12.38 1.67
N PHE A 195 -5.12 -11.22 1.17
CA PHE A 195 -6.00 -10.26 0.53
C PHE A 195 -6.69 -10.83 -0.72
N ASN A 196 -5.92 -11.44 -1.63
CA ASN A 196 -6.44 -12.06 -2.85
C ASN A 196 -7.39 -13.24 -2.58
N ARG A 197 -7.18 -13.99 -1.49
CA ARG A 197 -8.05 -15.10 -1.10
C ARG A 197 -9.35 -14.61 -0.45
N LEU A 198 -9.26 -13.58 0.39
CA LEU A 198 -10.43 -13.07 1.13
C LEU A 198 -11.36 -12.24 0.24
N ARG A 199 -10.87 -11.72 -0.90
CA ARG A 199 -11.64 -10.88 -1.83
C ARG A 199 -12.50 -9.84 -1.10
N PRO A 200 -11.90 -9.03 -0.21
CA PRO A 200 -12.69 -8.08 0.56
C PRO A 200 -13.41 -7.09 -0.38
N PRO A 201 -14.64 -6.67 -0.04
CA PRO A 201 -15.29 -5.56 -0.73
C PRO A 201 -14.50 -4.28 -0.51
N ALA A 202 -14.74 -3.25 -1.35
CA ALA A 202 -14.13 -1.94 -1.17
C ALA A 202 -14.44 -1.39 0.24
N ASP A 203 -13.55 -0.60 0.82
CA ASP A 203 -13.70 -0.16 2.22
C ASP A 203 -14.99 0.66 2.42
N VAL A 204 -15.45 1.39 1.39
CA VAL A 204 -16.71 2.15 1.38
C VAL A 204 -17.93 1.22 1.48
N ALA A 205 -17.99 0.18 0.65
CA ALA A 205 -19.07 -0.81 0.70
C ALA A 205 -19.04 -1.65 1.99
N ARG A 206 -17.86 -1.86 2.59
CA ARG A 206 -17.74 -2.52 3.90
C ARG A 206 -18.31 -1.67 5.03
N GLU A 207 -18.02 -0.37 5.06
CA GLU A 207 -18.61 0.53 6.06
C GLU A 207 -20.13 0.67 5.87
N GLU A 208 -20.61 0.75 4.62
CA GLU A 208 -22.04 0.77 4.31
C GLU A 208 -22.74 -0.51 4.79
N TRP A 209 -22.19 -1.69 4.51
CA TRP A 209 -22.72 -2.98 4.96
C TRP A 209 -22.72 -3.14 6.50
N LEU A 210 -21.68 -2.65 7.18
CA LEU A 210 -21.63 -2.67 8.64
C LEU A 210 -22.63 -1.69 9.24
N SER A 211 -22.82 -0.53 8.60
CA SER A 211 -23.79 0.48 9.04
C SER A 211 -25.24 0.03 8.81
N SER A 212 -25.53 -0.67 7.71
CA SER A 212 -26.87 -1.19 7.43
C SER A 212 -27.34 -2.18 8.50
N PHE A 213 -26.43 -3.03 9.01
CA PHE A 213 -26.75 -3.97 10.10
C PHE A 213 -27.08 -3.27 11.43
N THR A 214 -26.62 -2.03 11.62
CA THR A 214 -26.95 -1.22 12.80
C THR A 214 -28.12 -0.25 12.57
N GLN A 215 -28.54 -0.09 11.31
CA GLN A 215 -29.48 0.95 10.88
C GLN A 215 -30.79 0.38 10.32
N ASP A 216 -31.17 -0.84 10.71
CA ASP A 216 -32.47 -1.46 10.36
C ASP A 216 -33.71 -0.69 10.89
N THR A 217 -33.55 0.49 11.52
CA THR A 217 -34.70 1.27 12.03
C THR A 217 -35.05 2.51 11.19
N TYR A 218 -34.12 3.13 10.46
CA TYR A 218 -34.42 4.37 9.72
C TYR A 218 -33.41 4.64 8.59
N ALA A 219 -33.68 4.16 7.37
CA ALA A 219 -33.18 4.78 6.12
C ALA A 219 -33.75 4.03 4.89
N GLY A 220 -34.95 4.41 4.48
CA GLY A 220 -35.30 4.31 3.06
C GLY A 220 -34.70 5.52 2.34
N SER A 221 -34.03 5.29 1.21
CA SER A 221 -33.36 6.24 0.32
C SER A 221 -31.90 6.57 0.66
N ASN A 222 -31.00 5.85 -0.03
CA ASN A 222 -29.55 6.12 -0.14
C ASN A 222 -29.25 6.77 -1.51
N GLU A 223 -29.99 7.79 -1.91
CA GLU A 223 -29.73 8.54 -3.14
C GLU A 223 -28.96 9.85 -2.82
N VAL A 224 -27.64 9.82 -3.00
CA VAL A 224 -26.80 11.02 -2.83
C VAL A 224 -26.39 11.55 -4.21
N GLY A 225 -27.19 12.50 -4.72
CA GLY A 225 -26.82 13.53 -5.69
C GLY A 225 -26.48 13.09 -7.12
N TYR A 226 -26.42 14.06 -8.04
CA TYR A 226 -26.05 13.91 -9.45
C TYR A 226 -24.99 14.96 -9.84
N HIS A 227 -24.04 14.66 -10.74
CA HIS A 227 -23.06 15.68 -11.17
C HIS A 227 -22.42 15.52 -12.56
N HIS A 228 -21.91 16.67 -13.06
CA HIS A 228 -21.33 16.92 -14.39
C HIS A 228 -19.87 16.44 -14.56
N ARG A 229 -19.52 16.04 -15.79
CA ARG A 229 -18.54 15.01 -16.17
C ARG A 229 -17.03 15.37 -16.16
N GLU A 230 -16.57 16.54 -15.70
CA GLU A 230 -15.23 17.01 -16.13
C GLU A 230 -14.24 17.64 -15.12
N SER A 231 -14.37 17.51 -13.79
CA SER A 231 -13.30 18.04 -12.91
C SER A 231 -13.03 17.26 -11.62
N ASN A 232 -11.78 16.79 -11.47
CA ASN A 232 -11.04 16.40 -10.24
C ASN A 232 -11.84 15.82 -9.06
N LEU A 233 -12.85 15.00 -9.36
CA LEU A 233 -13.70 14.38 -8.35
C LEU A 233 -12.92 13.37 -7.49
N GLU A 234 -11.97 12.65 -8.08
CA GLU A 234 -11.06 11.77 -7.34
C GLU A 234 -10.20 12.54 -6.33
N GLU A 235 -9.67 13.72 -6.70
CA GLU A 235 -8.83 14.53 -5.80
C GLU A 235 -9.67 15.17 -4.68
N LEU A 236 -10.90 15.59 -4.98
CA LEU A 236 -11.81 16.15 -3.98
C LEU A 236 -12.34 15.08 -3.03
N LEU A 237 -12.69 13.89 -3.54
CA LEU A 237 -13.06 12.75 -2.72
C LEU A 237 -11.89 12.27 -1.86
N GLU A 238 -10.66 12.25 -2.39
CA GLU A 238 -9.45 11.94 -1.62
C GLU A 238 -9.27 12.94 -0.46
N LYS A 239 -9.39 14.25 -0.74
CA LYS A 239 -9.28 15.29 0.30
C LYS A 239 -10.41 15.23 1.32
N GLN A 240 -11.64 14.90 0.91
CA GLN A 240 -12.74 14.75 1.86
C GLN A 240 -12.60 13.49 2.71
N ALA A 241 -12.16 12.37 2.14
CA ALA A 241 -11.92 11.14 2.88
C ALA A 241 -10.81 11.32 3.94
N ASP A 242 -9.74 12.03 3.59
CA ASP A 242 -8.66 12.37 4.52
C ASP A 242 -9.15 13.29 5.65
N LEU A 243 -10.00 14.28 5.33
CA LEU A 243 -10.56 15.19 6.33
C LEU A 243 -11.51 14.48 7.30
N ILE A 244 -12.37 13.57 6.82
CA ILE A 244 -13.28 12.79 7.65
C ILE A 244 -12.48 11.89 8.60
N ARG A 245 -11.43 11.22 8.11
CA ARG A 245 -10.53 10.43 8.95
C ARG A 245 -9.82 11.29 9.98
N TYR A 246 -9.29 12.45 9.59
CA TYR A 246 -8.65 13.38 10.51
C TYR A 246 -9.60 13.81 11.64
N LEU A 247 -10.84 14.17 11.30
CA LEU A 247 -11.86 14.57 12.27
C LEU A 247 -12.28 13.41 13.19
N ARG A 248 -12.39 12.19 12.66
CA ARG A 248 -12.69 10.98 13.45
C ARG A 248 -11.57 10.71 14.47
N ASP A 249 -10.32 10.72 14.04
CA ASP A 249 -9.16 10.56 14.93
C ASP A 249 -9.09 11.65 16.00
N HIS A 250 -9.42 12.89 15.63
CA HIS A 250 -9.46 14.00 16.56
C HIS A 250 -10.57 13.84 17.60
N ASN A 251 -11.75 13.37 17.18
CA ASN A 251 -12.86 13.07 18.09
C ASN A 251 -12.53 11.92 19.05
N VAL A 252 -11.86 10.86 18.58
CA VAL A 252 -11.41 9.76 19.46
C VAL A 252 -10.41 10.26 20.50
N LYS A 253 -9.43 11.07 20.09
CA LYS A 253 -8.46 11.70 21.01
C LYS A 253 -9.14 12.63 22.01
N LEU A 254 -10.11 13.43 21.55
CA LEU A 254 -10.84 14.35 22.41
C LEU A 254 -11.73 13.59 23.41
N SER A 255 -12.42 12.54 22.96
CA SER A 255 -13.20 11.65 23.81
C SER A 255 -12.34 10.96 24.87
N HIS A 256 -11.13 10.51 24.50
CA HIS A 256 -10.18 9.95 25.45
C HIS A 256 -9.71 10.97 26.49
N ARG A 257 -9.44 12.22 26.08
CA ARG A 257 -9.10 13.31 27.00
C ARG A 257 -10.26 13.67 27.94
N MET A 258 -11.48 13.76 27.42
CA MET A 258 -12.68 13.98 28.23
C MET A 258 -12.86 12.86 29.27
N MET A 259 -12.67 11.60 28.88
CA MET A 259 -12.73 10.45 29.78
C MET A 259 -11.64 10.52 30.86
N LEU A 260 -10.40 10.89 30.53
CA LEU A 260 -9.33 11.08 31.51
C LEU A 260 -9.67 12.19 32.51
N LEU A 261 -10.16 13.35 32.04
CA LEU A 261 -10.57 14.46 32.90
C LEU A 261 -11.79 14.12 33.77
N ALA A 262 -12.74 13.36 33.24
CA ALA A 262 -13.90 12.87 33.99
C ALA A 262 -13.50 11.87 35.08
N THR A 263 -12.52 11.01 34.79
CA THR A 263 -11.96 10.07 35.77
C THR A 263 -11.20 10.81 36.87
N GLN A 264 -10.44 11.85 36.52
CA GLN A 264 -9.71 12.69 37.48
C GLN A 264 -10.64 13.50 38.40
N ARG A 265 -11.77 14.01 37.89
CA ARG A 265 -12.81 14.66 38.72
C ARG A 265 -13.56 13.71 39.65
N ARG A 266 -13.53 12.39 39.39
CA ARG A 266 -14.21 11.38 40.22
C ARG A 266 -13.32 10.80 41.32
N LEU A 267 -12.04 11.15 41.38
CA LEU A 267 -11.21 10.87 42.54
C LEU A 267 -11.58 11.88 43.63
N PRO A 268 -12.20 11.47 44.75
CA PRO A 268 -12.39 12.37 45.88
C PRO A 268 -11.02 12.81 46.37
N GLU A 269 -10.85 14.12 46.60
CA GLU A 269 -9.68 14.66 47.30
C GLU A 269 -9.54 13.91 48.63
N ALA A 270 -8.42 13.19 48.78
CA ALA A 270 -8.01 12.53 50.01
C ALA A 270 -7.26 13.51 50.90
#